data_AF-A0A1A6HUB4-F1
#
_entry.id   AF-A0A1A6HUB4-F1
#
_cell.length_a   1.000
_cell.length_b   1.000
_cell.length_c   1.000
_cell.angle_alpha   90.00
_cell.angle_beta   90.00
_cell.angle_gamma   90.00
#
_symmetry.space_group_name_H-M   'P 1'
#
loop_
_entity.id
_entity.type
_entity.pdbx_description
1 polymer ?
#
loop_
_entity_poly.entity_id
_entity_poly.type
_entity_poly.pdbx_seq_one_letter_code
_entity_poly.pdbx_strand_id
1 'polypeptide(L)'
;MVGVANELALRSQSQNSGARSCLWALRISSSGCQPFTNCKALENLCIHLKKVGVYVDYDRGEVTFYDAITKKHIYTFQTSFDRQ
;
A
#
# COMPACT_ATOMS: atom_id res chain seq x y z
N MET A 1 7.19 -2.64 6.96
CA MET A 1 6.15 -2.23 5.99
C MET A 1 4.88 -1.93 6.76
N VAL A 2 4.03 -1.07 6.22
CA VAL A 2 2.71 -0.76 6.78
C VAL A 2 1.73 -0.60 5.63
N GLY A 3 0.49 -1.07 5.80
CA GLY A 3 -0.48 -1.05 4.72
C GLY A 3 -1.69 -1.93 5.00
N VAL A 4 -2.41 -2.22 3.92
CA VAL A 4 -3.65 -3.00 3.91
C VAL A 4 -3.38 -4.29 3.17
N ALA A 5 -3.97 -5.39 3.64
CA ALA A 5 -3.98 -6.65 2.93
C ALA A 5 -5.41 -7.17 2.83
N ASN A 6 -5.69 -7.92 1.75
CA ASN A 6 -6.90 -8.73 1.70
C ASN A 6 -6.76 -9.87 2.72
N GLU A 7 -7.83 -10.23 3.43
CA GLU A 7 -7.83 -11.33 4.40
C GLU A 7 -7.42 -12.66 3.75
N LEU A 8 -7.82 -12.88 2.50
CA LEU A 8 -7.49 -14.05 1.69
C LEU A 8 -6.10 -13.98 1.06
N ALA A 9 -5.29 -12.97 1.40
CA ALA A 9 -3.89 -12.93 1.02
C ALA A 9 -3.19 -14.15 1.65
N LEU A 10 -3.12 -15.24 0.87
CA LEU A 10 -2.43 -16.46 1.28
C LEU A 10 -1.02 -16.09 1.74
N ARG A 11 -0.62 -16.61 2.90
CA ARG A 11 0.71 -16.44 3.52
C ARG A 11 1.87 -16.96 2.66
N SER A 12 1.59 -17.46 1.46
CA SER A 12 2.51 -18.19 0.59
C SER A 12 2.53 -17.59 -0.80
N GLN A 13 3.75 -17.39 -1.30
CA GLN A 13 4.09 -16.93 -2.63
C GLN A 13 3.33 -17.76 -3.69
N SER A 14 2.39 -17.15 -4.40
CA SER A 14 1.85 -17.76 -5.61
C SER A 14 1.64 -16.69 -6.66
N GLN A 15 2.57 -16.73 -7.62
CA GLN A 15 2.53 -16.04 -8.90
C GLN A 15 1.33 -16.53 -9.70
N ASN A 16 0.15 -15.98 -9.42
CA ASN A 16 -0.96 -16.05 -10.35
C ASN A 16 -1.04 -14.71 -11.07
N SER A 17 -0.68 -14.71 -12.35
CA SER A 17 -0.70 -13.55 -13.25
C SER A 17 -2.11 -13.00 -13.53
N GLY A 18 -3.14 -13.54 -12.87
CA GLY A 18 -4.50 -13.00 -12.79
C GLY A 18 -5.02 -12.79 -11.36
N ALA A 19 -4.17 -12.97 -10.32
CA ALA A 19 -4.57 -12.74 -8.94
C ALA A 19 -4.65 -11.23 -8.65
N ARG A 20 -5.82 -10.78 -8.19
CA ARG A 20 -6.06 -9.41 -7.76
C ARG A 20 -5.07 -8.99 -6.69
N SER A 21 -4.78 -7.69 -6.61
CA SER A 21 -3.92 -7.13 -5.57
C SER A 21 -4.40 -7.54 -4.19
N CYS A 22 -3.51 -8.15 -3.42
CA CYS A 22 -3.81 -8.68 -2.09
C CYS A 22 -3.04 -7.93 -0.99
N LEU A 23 -2.14 -7.02 -1.37
CA LEU A 23 -1.32 -6.22 -0.47
C LEU A 23 -1.08 -4.83 -1.08
N TRP A 24 -1.37 -3.78 -0.31
CA TRP A 24 -1.08 -2.39 -0.63
C TRP A 24 -0.34 -1.77 0.54
N ALA A 25 0.98 -1.59 0.41
CA ALA A 25 1.82 -1.19 1.53
C ALA A 25 2.90 -0.18 1.14
N LEU A 26 3.35 0.59 2.13
CA LEU A 26 4.63 1.31 2.08
C LEU A 26 5.71 0.49 2.78
N ARG A 27 6.80 0.22 2.05
CA ARG A 27 8.08 -0.16 2.65
C ARG A 27 8.77 1.11 3.11
N ILE A 28 9.15 1.16 4.38
CA ILE A 28 9.79 2.33 5.00
C ILE A 28 11.22 1.92 5.35
N SER A 29 12.18 2.77 4.99
CA SER A 29 13.61 2.61 5.28
C SER A 29 14.20 3.95 5.77
N SER A 30 15.48 3.95 6.12
CA SER A 30 16.22 5.19 6.42
C SER A 30 16.37 6.10 5.19
N SER A 31 16.28 5.55 3.98
CA SER A 31 16.45 6.27 2.70
C SER A 31 15.12 6.76 2.09
N GLY A 32 14.01 6.60 2.79
CA GLY A 32 12.69 7.04 2.34
C GLY A 32 11.62 5.96 2.47
N CYS A 33 10.67 5.98 1.55
CA CYS A 33 9.62 4.97 1.49
C CYS A 33 9.29 4.57 0.05
N GLN A 34 8.85 3.33 -0.13
CA GLN A 34 8.62 2.74 -1.43
C GLN A 34 7.25 2.06 -1.44
N PRO A 35 6.33 2.42 -2.35
CA PRO A 35 5.09 1.70 -2.51
C PRO A 35 5.36 0.26 -2.98
N PHE A 36 4.61 -0.68 -2.40
CA PHE A 36 4.78 -2.10 -2.62
C PHE A 36 3.42 -2.79 -2.75
N THR A 37 3.23 -3.51 -3.86
CA THR A 37 2.01 -4.28 -4.15
C THR A 37 2.37 -5.57 -4.87
N ASN A 38 1.80 -6.72 -4.48
CA ASN A 38 1.99 -8.02 -5.14
C ASN A 38 3.44 -8.33 -5.53
N CYS A 39 4.38 -8.22 -4.58
CA CYS A 39 5.82 -8.43 -4.80
C CYS A 39 6.49 -7.45 -5.78
N LYS A 40 5.81 -6.39 -6.19
CA LYS A 40 6.35 -5.32 -7.03
C LYS A 40 6.58 -4.08 -6.17
N ALA A 41 7.83 -3.66 -6.10
CA ALA A 41 8.21 -2.39 -5.53
C ALA A 41 8.16 -1.31 -6.62
N LEU A 42 7.57 -0.16 -6.31
CA LEU A 42 7.49 1.00 -7.21
C LEU A 42 8.65 1.97 -6.96
N GLU A 43 8.63 3.15 -7.57
CA GLU A 43 9.70 4.14 -7.39
C GLU A 43 9.87 4.55 -5.92
N ASN A 44 11.12 4.73 -5.49
CA ASN A 44 11.42 5.16 -4.12
C ASN A 44 11.06 6.64 -3.96
N LEU A 45 10.24 6.94 -2.95
CA LEU A 45 9.89 8.29 -2.55
C LEU A 45 10.88 8.74 -1.47
N CYS A 46 11.68 9.76 -1.77
CA CYS A 46 12.68 10.33 -0.86
C CYS A 46 12.02 11.18 0.25
N ILE A 47 11.14 10.56 1.03
CA ILE A 47 10.33 11.18 2.08
C ILE A 47 10.68 10.51 3.42
N HIS A 48 11.08 11.32 4.40
CA HIS A 48 11.43 10.86 5.74
C HIS A 48 10.20 10.89 6.65
N LEU A 49 9.53 9.74 6.77
CA LEU A 49 8.29 9.62 7.55
C LEU A 49 8.58 9.29 9.02
N LYS A 50 8.03 10.08 9.93
CA LYS A 50 8.01 9.77 11.38
C LYS A 50 6.71 9.08 11.81
N LYS A 51 5.60 9.47 11.19
CA LYS A 51 4.28 8.90 11.42
C LYS A 51 3.53 8.86 10.09
N VAL A 52 2.94 7.71 9.80
CA VAL A 52 2.19 7.48 8.57
C VAL A 52 0.74 7.22 8.92
N GLY A 53 -0.15 7.86 8.19
CA GLY A 53 -1.56 7.55 8.22
C GLY A 53 -1.94 6.76 6.99
N VAL A 54 -2.86 5.83 7.18
CA VAL A 54 -3.42 4.98 6.13
C VAL A 54 -4.92 5.23 6.10
N TYR A 55 -5.43 5.64 4.95
CA TYR A 55 -6.85 5.85 4.70
C TYR A 55 -7.32 4.87 3.63
N VAL A 56 -8.42 4.18 3.90
CA VAL A 56 -9.03 3.22 2.98
C VAL A 56 -10.39 3.77 2.57
N ASP A 57 -10.54 4.07 1.29
CA ASP A 57 -11.83 4.37 0.68
C ASP A 57 -12.32 3.11 -0.03
N TYR A 58 -13.15 2.33 0.65
CA TYR A 58 -13.62 1.05 0.12
C TYR A 58 -14.50 1.23 -1.12
N ASP A 59 -15.38 2.23 -1.12
CA ASP A 59 -16.31 2.46 -2.21
C ASP A 59 -15.62 3.03 -3.46
N ARG A 60 -14.57 3.85 -3.29
CA ARG A 60 -13.76 4.36 -4.41
C ARG A 60 -12.63 3.43 -4.82
N GLY A 61 -12.33 2.39 -4.05
CA GLY A 61 -11.23 1.49 -4.34
C GLY A 61 -9.85 2.12 -4.11
N GLU A 62 -9.69 2.94 -3.07
CA GLU A 62 -8.44 3.65 -2.82
C GLU A 62 -7.78 3.25 -1.49
N VAL A 63 -6.46 3.11 -1.52
CA VAL A 63 -5.63 3.07 -0.30
C VAL A 63 -4.64 4.22 -0.37
N THR A 64 -4.84 5.22 0.47
CA THR A 64 -4.05 6.47 0.48
C THR A 64 -3.18 6.54 1.72
N PHE A 65 -1.91 6.85 1.50
CA PHE A 65 -0.90 7.08 2.52
C PHE A 65 -0.59 8.57 2.63
N TYR A 66 -0.49 9.06 3.86
CA TYR A 66 -0.14 10.45 4.15
C TYR A 66 0.83 10.55 5.33
N ASP A 67 1.60 11.63 5.36
CA ASP A 67 2.38 12.00 6.54
C ASP A 67 1.38 12.49 7.58
N ALA A 68 1.22 11.72 8.67
CA ALA A 68 0.21 12.01 9.68
C ALA A 68 0.55 13.25 10.54
N ILE A 69 1.76 13.79 10.43
CA ILE A 69 2.18 15.03 11.10
C ILE A 69 1.85 16.22 10.20
N THR A 70 2.31 16.18 8.94
CA THR A 70 2.17 17.32 8.02
C THR A 70 0.88 17.30 7.21
N LYS A 71 0.13 16.19 7.27
CA LYS A 71 -1.07 15.90 6.45
C LYS A 71 -0.78 15.88 4.94
N LYS A 72 0.49 15.80 4.53
CA LYS A 72 0.86 15.74 3.11
C LYS A 72 0.57 14.35 2.54
N HIS A 73 0.02 14.34 1.32
CA HIS A 73 -0.13 13.13 0.53
C HIS A 73 1.24 12.52 0.22
N ILE A 74 1.32 11.18 0.28
CA ILE A 74 2.52 10.41 -0.06
C ILE A 74 2.27 9.58 -1.31
N TYR A 75 1.24 8.73 -1.27
CA TYR A 75 0.94 7.79 -2.34
C TYR A 75 -0.49 7.27 -2.23
N THR A 76 -1.12 7.02 -3.37
CA THR A 76 -2.45 6.36 -3.44
C THR A 76 -2.36 5.16 -4.36
N PHE A 77 -2.73 3.99 -3.84
CA PHE A 77 -3.02 2.83 -4.67
C PHE A 77 -4.46 2.91 -5.16
N GLN A 78 -4.64 2.72 -6.46
CA GLN A 78 -5.93 2.49 -7.08
C GLN A 78 -6.18 0.98 -7.14
N THR A 79 -7.35 0.54 -6.69
CA THR A 79 -7.71 -0.85 -6.62
C THR A 79 -9.22 -1.08 -6.74
N SER A 80 -9.64 -2.35 -6.67
CA SER A 80 -11.03 -2.74 -6.62
C SER A 80 -11.16 -3.77 -5.51
N PHE A 81 -11.91 -3.42 -4.48
CA PHE A 81 -12.23 -4.36 -3.42
C PHE A 81 -13.42 -5.20 -3.86
N ASP A 82 -13.24 -6.50 -4.01
CA ASP A 82 -14.38 -7.38 -4.26
C ASP A 82 -15.22 -7.46 -2.99
N ARG A 83 -16.53 -7.25 -3.12
CA ARG A 83 -17.49 -7.65 -2.10
C ARG A 83 -17.63 -9.17 -2.22
N GLN A 84 -17.24 -9.90 -1.19
CA GLN A 84 -17.50 -11.33 -1.11
C GLN A 84 -18.96 -11.57 -0.72
#